data_AF-A0A7W0Y401-F1
#
_entry.id   AF-A0A7W0Y401-F1
#
_cell.length_a   1.000
_cell.length_b   1.000
_cell.length_c   1.000
_cell.angle_alpha   90.00
_cell.angle_beta   90.00
_cell.angle_gamma   90.00
#
_symmetry.space_group_name_H-M   'P 1'
#
loop_
_entity.id
_entity.type
_entity.pdbx_description
1 polymer ?
#
loop_
_entity_poly.entity_id
_entity_poly.type
_entity_poly.pdbx_seq_one_letter_code
_entity_poly.pdbx_strand_id
1 'polypeptide(L)' 'MLGGAERVQVLVDKFYDVMGELEPVLARLHPCDAEGRVAREPRDRFALFLVGWLGGPQDYT' A
#
# COMPACT_ATOMS: atom_id res chain seq x y z
N MET A 1 -5.38 -12.03 17.07
CA MET A 1 -4.97 -10.61 16.98
C MET A 1 -5.74 -9.98 15.83
N LEU A 2 -6.86 -9.32 16.11
CA LEU A 2 -7.75 -8.72 15.11
C LEU A 2 -7.66 -7.20 15.30
N GLY A 3 -7.07 -6.49 14.33
CA GLY A 3 -6.95 -5.03 14.36
C GLY A 3 -5.68 -4.44 13.75
N GLY A 4 -4.66 -5.26 13.47
CA GLY A 4 -3.40 -4.80 12.86
C GLY A 4 -3.47 -4.69 11.33
N ALA A 5 -3.73 -5.82 10.66
CA ALA A 5 -3.66 -5.91 9.20
C ALA A 5 -4.66 -4.99 8.48
N GLU A 6 -5.92 -4.96 8.91
CA GLU A 6 -6.92 -4.07 8.31
C GLU A 6 -6.54 -2.59 8.44
N ARG A 7 -5.96 -2.19 9.59
CA ARG A 7 -5.50 -0.80 9.78
C ARG A 7 -4.28 -0.48 8.94
N VAL A 8 -3.38 -1.44 8.76
CA VAL A 8 -2.22 -1.30 7.85
C VAL A 8 -2.70 -1.16 6.41
N GLN A 9 -3.72 -1.92 6.00
CA GLN A 9 -4.32 -1.79 4.67
C GLN A 9 -4.85 -0.36 4.43
N VAL A 10 -5.66 0.16 5.37
CA VAL A 10 -6.19 1.53 5.29
C VAL A 10 -5.07 2.58 5.29
N LEU A 11 -4.02 2.37 6.08
CA LEU A 11 -2.85 3.25 6.10
C LEU A 11 -2.15 3.30 4.73
N VAL A 12 -1.92 2.13 4.13
CA VAL A 12 -1.26 2.01 2.83
C VAL A 12 -2.12 2.58 1.71
N ASP A 13 -3.43 2.35 1.76
CA ASP A 13 -4.36 2.93 0.79
C ASP A 13 -4.29 4.46 0.84
N LYS A 14 -4.37 5.03 2.03
CA LYS A 14 -4.25 6.48 2.22
C LYS A 14 -2.88 7.01 1.81
N PHE A 15 -1.80 6.26 2.07
CA PHE A 15 -0.45 6.65 1.66
C PHE A 15 -0.35 6.83 0.14
N TYR A 16 -0.84 5.86 -0.63
CA TYR A 16 -0.77 5.94 -2.09
C TYR A 16 -1.79 6.91 -2.69
N ASP A 17 -2.93 7.15 -2.03
CA ASP A 17 -3.87 8.19 -2.43
C ASP A 17 -3.23 9.58 -2.30
N VAL A 18 -2.62 9.87 -1.14
CA VAL A 18 -1.89 11.13 -0.92
C VAL A 18 -0.69 11.27 -1.87
N MET A 19 0.04 10.18 -2.15
CA MET A 19 1.11 10.19 -3.15
C MET A 19 0.58 10.51 -4.55
N GLY A 20 -0.56 9.94 -4.94
CA GLY A 20 -1.18 10.23 -6.23
C GLY A 20 -1.58 11.70 -6.39
N GLU A 21 -2.05 12.32 -5.31
CA GLU A 21 -2.48 13.73 -5.29
C GLU A 21 -1.30 14.70 -5.26
N LEU A 22 -0.33 14.49 -4.36
CA LEU A 22 0.74 15.45 -4.08
C LEU A 22 1.98 15.22 -4.94
N GLU A 23 2.26 13.97 -5.30
CA GLU A 23 3.51 13.55 -5.93
C GLU A 23 3.26 12.66 -7.17
N PRO A 24 2.50 13.12 -8.18
CA PRO A 24 2.06 12.29 -9.30
C PRO A 24 3.20 11.79 -10.20
N VAL A 25 4.40 12.38 -10.11
CA VAL A 25 5.61 11.87 -10.78
C VAL A 25 6.15 10.64 -10.05
N LEU A 26 6.14 10.65 -8.71
CA LEU A 26 6.57 9.50 -7.89
C LEU A 26 5.55 8.37 -7.94
N ALA A 27 4.25 8.68 -7.96
CA ALA A 27 3.19 7.68 -8.12
C ALA A 27 3.41 6.83 -9.39
N ARG A 28 3.82 7.47 -10.50
CA ARG A 28 4.09 6.82 -11.80
C ARG A 28 5.33 5.92 -11.83
N LEU A 29 6.13 5.88 -10.76
CA LEU A 29 7.19 4.87 -10.62
C LEU A 29 6.63 3.47 -10.36
N HIS A 30 5.34 3.36 -10.03
CA HIS A 30 4.65 2.11 -9.77
C HIS A 30 3.72 1.75 -10.94
N PRO A 31 3.39 0.47 -11.12
CA PRO A 31 2.25 0.07 -11.95
C PRO A 31 1.00 0.84 -11.55
N CYS A 32 0.30 1.41 -12.52
CA CYS A 32 -0.91 2.19 -12.30
C CYS A 32 -2.14 1.53 -12.95
N ASP A 33 -3.32 1.77 -12.39
CA ASP A 33 -4.60 1.38 -12.97
C ASP A 33 -4.98 2.26 -14.18
N ALA A 34 -6.12 1.97 -14.81
CA ALA A 34 -6.60 2.73 -15.97
C ALA A 34 -6.91 4.20 -15.64
N GLU A 35 -7.13 4.52 -14.35
CA GLU A 35 -7.37 5.86 -13.84
C GLU A 35 -6.07 6.58 -13.44
N GLY A 36 -4.90 5.95 -13.62
CA GLY A 36 -3.59 6.53 -13.32
C GLY A 36 -3.23 6.53 -11.82
N ARG A 37 -3.96 5.77 -10.99
CA ARG A 37 -3.64 5.58 -9.57
C ARG A 37 -2.73 4.38 -9.42
N VAL A 38 -1.88 4.37 -8.37
CA VAL A 38 -1.06 3.19 -8.06
C VAL A 38 -1.95 1.96 -7.93
N ALA A 39 -1.63 0.92 -8.69
CA ALA A 39 -2.42 -0.28 -8.82
C ALA A 39 -2.54 -1.03 -7.49
N ARG A 40 -3.51 -1.95 -7.43
CA ARG A 40 -3.82 -2.71 -6.22
C ARG A 40 -2.66 -3.59 -5.74
N GLU A 41 -1.93 -4.21 -6.67
CA GLU A 41 -0.82 -5.10 -6.34
C GLU A 41 0.29 -4.40 -5.52
N PRO A 42 0.87 -3.25 -5.93
CA PRO A 42 1.82 -2.51 -5.09
C PRO A 42 1.29 -2.13 -3.70
N ARG A 43 0.00 -1.80 -3.59
CA ARG A 43 -0.65 -1.47 -2.32
C ARG A 43 -0.69 -2.68 -1.40
N ASP A 44 -1.18 -3.81 -1.90
CA ASP A 44 -1.25 -5.05 -1.12
C ASP A 44 0.13 -5.55 -0.70
N ARG A 45 1.11 -5.49 -1.62
CA ARG A 45 2.50 -5.83 -1.33
C ARG A 45 3.08 -4.96 -0.21
N PHE A 46 2.86 -3.65 -0.25
CA PHE A 46 3.33 -2.75 0.80
C PHE A 46 2.62 -2.99 2.14
N ALA A 47 1.31 -3.30 2.11
CA ALA A 47 0.57 -3.67 3.31
C ALA A 47 1.10 -4.95 3.96
N LEU A 48 1.33 -6.01 3.17
CA LEU A 48 1.91 -7.27 3.67
C LEU A 48 3.30 -7.04 4.27
N PHE A 49 4.14 -6.25 3.62
CA PHE A 49 5.45 -5.88 4.16
C PHE A 49 5.33 -5.19 5.53
N LEU A 50 4.45 -4.19 5.66
CA LEU A 50 4.25 -3.47 6.92
C LEU A 50 3.63 -4.35 8.01
N VAL A 51 2.73 -5.28 7.66
CA VAL A 51 2.17 -6.25 8.62
C VAL A 51 3.29 -7.08 9.24
N GLY A 52 4.17 -7.66 8.42
CA GLY A 52 5.31 -8.42 8.90
C GLY A 52 6.29 -7.57 9.71
N TRP A 53 6.62 -6.37 9.20
CA TRP A 53 7.54 -5.43 9.85
C TRP A 53 7.05 -4.98 11.24
N LEU A 54 5.75 -4.84 11.43
CA LEU A 54 5.13 -4.46 12.72
C LEU A 54 4.93 -5.66 13.68
N GLY A 55 5.54 -6.81 13.39
CA GLY A 55 5.48 -8.01 14.24
C GLY A 55 4.26 -8.90 14.00
N GLY A 56 3.54 -8.68 12.90
CA GLY A 56 2.49 -9.59 12.42
C GLY A 56 3.05 -10.78 11.64
N PRO A 57 2.17 -11.55 10.97
CA PRO A 57 2.57 -12.65 10.09
C PRO A 57 3.48 -12.19 8.95
N GLN A 58 4.46 -13.04 8.60
CA GLN A 58 5.42 -12.78 7.52
C GLN A 58 4.90 -13.33 6.18
N ASP A 59 3.77 -12.78 5.72
CA ASP A 59 3.10 -13.21 4.50
C ASP A 59 3.60 -12.48 3.23
N TYR A 60 4.56 -11.56 3.39
CA TYR A 60 5.23 -10.90 2.28
C TYR A 60 6.26 -11.82 1.63
N THR A 61 5.91 -12.37 0.46
CA THR A 61 6.76 -13.23 -0.38
C THR A 61 7.04 -12.66 -1.76
#